data_AF-A0A2V5PMZ5-F1
#
_entry.id   AF-A0A2V5PMZ5-F1
#
_cell.length_a   1.000
_cell.length_b   1.000
_cell.length_c   1.000
_cell.angle_alpha   90.00
_cell.angle_beta   90.00
_cell.angle_gamma   90.00
#
_symmetry.space_group_name_H-M   'P 1'
#
loop_
_entity.id
_entity.type
_entity.pdbx_description
1 polymer ?
#
loop_
_entity_poly.entity_id
_entity_poly.type
_entity_poly.pdbx_seq_one_letter_code
_entity_poly.pdbx_strand_id
1 'polypeptide(L)'
;MKPPPFLVGAALVFWGWQTGFLALGALMAVVLESANVLKIRWELSNEDFRRIWVFCALLFVAALVYAFSSHQGPADLWLGLLRNPGAYAQRNAGATAARTVLAWIRWLPMIFFLFVAAQTFSSREGVPMAILSLILSRRWKRAVKSGQPPPADTSVNVSYLYFGLCLFAASIHSADNQNFFWGLSALLAWGLWPQRSRRFGLATWVVALGAVIGLGYLGQSGLGRWQHYLESFNPPWLSRLTRDRSGATQSKTALGRIGRLKLSSSIVLRLEPKEGSPPPPLLREASYRSYKMQVWQAGSKVNTAAVNLACYLEGGQALLPLPSGCGRLENLPAYVLQKNRTGAVLAEGPGLVMFDAHYGPGATLDALPTREEDCRVPPNEAPALDQVLGELHLTGDSTEHALRTLRSFFQREFSYRT
;
A
#
# COMPACT_ATOMS: atom_id res chain seq x y z
N MET A 1 28.46 26.15 9.34
CA MET A 1 28.20 25.92 10.78
C MET A 1 28.67 24.51 11.12
N LYS A 2 29.25 24.29 12.30
CA LYS A 2 29.63 22.95 12.79
C LYS A 2 28.50 22.41 13.70
N PRO A 3 28.16 21.11 13.65
CA PRO A 3 27.23 20.53 14.62
C PRO A 3 27.82 20.58 16.03
N PRO A 4 26.97 20.60 17.08
CA PRO A 4 27.45 20.40 18.43
C PRO A 4 28.15 19.01 18.54
N PRO A 5 29.16 18.89 19.41
CA PRO A 5 29.85 17.61 19.61
C PRO A 5 28.84 16.54 20.06
N PHE A 6 29.08 15.27 19.71
CA PHE A 6 28.23 14.12 20.04
C PHE A 6 26.87 14.01 19.34
N LEU A 7 26.41 15.04 18.62
CA LEU A 7 25.10 15.02 17.97
C LEU A 7 25.02 14.03 16.79
N VAL A 8 26.08 13.96 15.97
CA VAL A 8 26.12 13.03 14.83
C VAL A 8 26.27 11.59 15.34
N GLY A 9 27.10 11.36 16.37
CA GLY A 9 27.18 10.06 17.04
C GLY A 9 25.85 9.61 17.63
N ALA A 10 25.14 10.49 18.35
CA ALA A 10 23.82 10.18 18.91
C ALA A 10 22.78 9.83 17.84
N ALA A 11 22.78 10.54 16.70
CA ALA A 11 21.91 10.24 15.57
C ALA A 11 22.19 8.87 14.94
N LEU A 12 23.46 8.44 14.90
CA LEU A 12 23.85 7.12 14.40
C LEU A 12 23.45 5.98 15.33
N VAL A 13 23.60 6.16 16.64
CA VAL A 13 23.11 5.20 17.63
C VAL A 13 21.58 5.08 17.54
N PHE A 14 20.89 6.21 17.43
CA PHE A 14 19.44 6.24 17.24
C PHE A 14 19.00 5.54 15.95
N TRP A 15 19.68 5.81 14.83
CA TRP A 15 19.45 5.09 13.57
C TRP A 15 19.67 3.58 13.73
N GLY A 16 20.78 3.16 14.36
CA GLY A 16 21.07 1.75 14.60
C GLY A 16 20.01 1.07 15.46
N TRP A 17 19.49 1.77 16.48
CA TRP A 17 18.40 1.26 17.32
C TRP A 17 17.09 1.10 16.54
N GLN A 18 16.71 2.08 15.70
CA GLN A 18 15.47 2.03 14.92
C GLN A 18 15.49 1.00 13.80
N THR A 19 16.66 0.78 13.19
CA THR A 19 16.80 -0.07 12.01
C THR A 19 17.21 -1.51 12.31
N GLY A 20 17.57 -1.80 13.57
CA GLY A 20 18.05 -3.10 14.05
C GLY A 20 19.57 -3.29 13.96
N PHE A 21 20.32 -2.30 13.49
CA PHE A 21 21.79 -2.33 13.34
C PHE A 21 22.52 -1.60 14.49
N LEU A 22 22.14 -1.85 15.74
CA LEU A 22 22.64 -1.09 16.90
C LEU A 22 24.17 -1.20 17.05
N ALA A 23 24.74 -2.40 16.89
CA ALA A 23 26.19 -2.60 16.97
C ALA A 23 26.96 -1.78 15.91
N LEU A 24 26.42 -1.72 14.69
CA LEU A 24 27.03 -1.03 13.57
C LEU A 24 26.90 0.49 13.72
N GLY A 25 25.74 0.98 14.16
CA GLY A 25 25.53 2.39 14.51
C GLY A 25 26.42 2.85 15.66
N ALA A 26 26.58 2.03 16.71
CA ALA A 26 27.47 2.33 17.83
C ALA A 26 28.94 2.39 17.39
N LEU A 27 29.41 1.44 16.57
CA LEU A 27 30.77 1.45 16.03
C LEU A 27 31.02 2.71 15.21
N MET A 28 30.12 3.05 14.27
CA MET A 28 30.23 4.25 13.44
C MET A 28 30.22 5.54 14.29
N ALA A 29 29.40 5.59 15.33
CA ALA A 29 29.35 6.71 16.27
C ALA A 29 30.68 6.87 17.00
N VAL A 30 31.26 5.78 17.53
CA VAL A 30 32.57 5.81 18.21
C VAL A 30 33.66 6.32 17.28
N VAL A 31 33.70 5.86 16.02
CA VAL A 31 34.69 6.31 15.04
C VAL A 31 34.56 7.82 14.76
N LEU A 32 33.35 8.33 14.54
CA LEU A 32 33.15 9.76 14.26
C LEU A 32 33.44 10.65 15.47
N GLU A 33 33.04 10.23 16.67
CA GLU A 33 33.30 10.99 17.89
C GLU A 33 34.76 10.90 18.34
N SER A 34 35.47 9.83 17.97
CA SER A 34 36.91 9.73 18.20
C SER A 34 37.69 10.85 17.50
N ALA A 35 37.19 11.41 16.39
CA ALA A 35 37.80 12.57 15.73
C ALA A 35 37.70 13.86 16.57
N ASN A 36 36.71 13.96 17.47
CA ASN A 36 36.58 15.09 18.39
C ASN A 36 37.53 14.96 19.59
N VAL A 37 37.87 13.73 19.98
CA VAL A 37 38.74 13.42 21.13
C VAL A 37 40.21 13.33 20.71
N LEU A 38 40.49 12.65 19.59
CA LEU A 38 41.80 12.47 19.02
C LEU A 38 42.09 13.65 18.08
N LYS A 39 43.10 14.46 18.38
CA LYS A 39 43.53 15.59 17.54
C LYS A 39 44.22 15.17 16.23
N ILE A 40 43.96 13.96 15.75
CA ILE A 40 44.53 13.41 14.53
C ILE A 40 43.84 14.10 13.35
N ARG A 41 44.57 14.92 12.60
CA ARG A 41 44.06 15.61 11.42
C ARG A 41 44.89 15.24 10.20
N TRP A 42 44.23 14.74 9.17
CA TRP A 42 44.85 14.33 7.91
C TRP A 42 44.68 15.45 6.87
N GLU A 43 45.75 15.73 6.13
CA GLU A 43 45.70 16.64 4.98
C GLU A 43 45.24 15.86 3.75
N LEU A 44 43.94 15.95 3.43
CA LEU A 44 43.35 15.30 2.25
C LEU A 44 43.25 16.29 1.08
N SER A 45 43.67 15.85 -0.11
CA SER A 45 43.56 16.64 -1.33
C SER A 45 42.13 16.59 -1.90
N ASN A 46 41.79 17.54 -2.78
CA ASN A 46 40.52 17.54 -3.51
C ASN A 46 40.34 16.26 -4.34
N GLU A 47 41.44 15.68 -4.83
CA GLU A 47 41.43 14.43 -5.59
C GLU A 47 41.05 13.24 -4.71
N ASP A 48 41.51 13.20 -3.46
CA ASP A 48 41.18 12.14 -2.51
C ASP A 48 39.70 12.18 -2.13
N PHE A 49 39.17 13.38 -1.85
CA PHE A 49 37.74 13.57 -1.62
C PHE A 49 36.89 13.13 -2.82
N ARG A 50 37.35 13.41 -4.05
CA ARG A 50 36.67 12.96 -5.27
C ARG A 50 36.65 11.44 -5.37
N ARG A 51 37.76 10.75 -5.07
CA ARG A 51 37.84 9.28 -5.09
C ARG A 51 36.91 8.66 -4.06
N ILE A 52 36.88 9.20 -2.83
CA ILE A 52 35.98 8.73 -1.76
C ILE A 52 34.52 8.95 -2.15
N TRP A 53 34.18 10.10 -2.74
CA TRP A 53 32.83 10.36 -3.24
C TRP A 53 32.41 9.40 -4.35
N VAL A 54 33.29 9.13 -5.33
CA VAL A 54 33.04 8.15 -6.40
C VAL A 54 32.85 6.76 -5.82
N PHE A 55 33.66 6.37 -4.83
CA PHE A 55 33.49 5.10 -4.13
C PHE A 55 32.13 5.00 -3.43
N CYS A 56 31.70 6.05 -2.72
CA CYS A 56 30.37 6.10 -2.09
C CYS A 56 29.24 6.04 -3.14
N ALA A 57 29.39 6.72 -4.28
CA ALA A 57 28.42 6.68 -5.37
C ALA A 57 28.34 5.29 -6.03
N LEU A 58 29.47 4.59 -6.18
CA LEU A 58 29.50 3.21 -6.66
C LEU A 58 28.84 2.26 -5.65
N LEU A 59 29.13 2.40 -4.36
CA LEU A 59 28.46 1.64 -3.30
C LEU A 59 26.96 1.90 -3.26
N PHE A 60 26.53 3.14 -3.47
CA PHE A 60 25.11 3.51 -3.53
C PHE A 60 24.38 2.80 -4.68
N VAL A 61 24.99 2.77 -5.86
CA VAL A 61 24.44 2.05 -7.03
C VAL A 61 24.49 0.54 -6.80
N ALA A 62 25.59 0.00 -6.26
CA ALA A 62 25.70 -1.42 -5.95
C ALA A 62 24.67 -1.87 -4.92
N ALA A 63 24.45 -1.09 -3.86
CA ALA A 63 23.42 -1.34 -2.85
C ALA A 63 22.01 -1.28 -3.43
N LEU A 64 21.76 -0.37 -4.38
CA LEU A 64 20.50 -0.30 -5.11
C LEU A 64 20.30 -1.57 -5.94
N VAL A 65 21.28 -1.96 -6.75
CA VAL A 65 21.24 -3.18 -7.57
C VAL A 65 21.04 -4.41 -6.69
N TYR A 66 21.72 -4.50 -5.54
CA TYR A 66 21.57 -5.59 -4.58
C TYR A 66 20.16 -5.61 -3.95
N ALA A 67 19.62 -4.46 -3.54
CA ALA A 67 18.27 -4.36 -3.00
C ALA A 67 17.21 -4.80 -4.03
N PHE A 68 17.42 -4.47 -5.31
CA PHE A 68 16.55 -4.94 -6.40
C PHE A 68 16.76 -6.42 -6.72
N SER A 69 17.99 -6.93 -6.65
CA SER A 69 18.26 -8.35 -6.91
C SER A 69 17.70 -9.27 -5.83
N SER A 70 17.66 -8.81 -4.57
CA SER A 70 17.22 -9.61 -3.42
C SER A 70 15.71 -9.64 -3.22
N HIS A 71 14.97 -8.65 -3.76
CA HIS A 71 13.54 -8.46 -3.47
C HIS A 71 12.62 -8.58 -4.70
N GLN A 72 12.93 -9.48 -5.64
CA GLN A 72 12.32 -9.65 -6.97
C GLN A 72 12.80 -8.59 -7.97
N GLY A 73 13.40 -9.06 -9.07
CA GLY A 73 14.27 -8.27 -9.93
C GLY A 73 13.57 -7.17 -10.74
N PRO A 74 14.34 -6.25 -11.35
CA PRO A 74 13.81 -5.18 -12.20
C PRO A 74 13.04 -5.70 -13.43
N ALA A 75 13.26 -6.95 -13.81
CA ALA A 75 12.51 -7.60 -14.89
C ALA A 75 11.01 -7.68 -14.57
N ASP A 76 10.59 -8.08 -13.37
CA ASP A 76 9.16 -8.16 -13.03
C ASP A 76 8.51 -6.78 -12.92
N LEU A 77 9.28 -5.77 -12.54
CA LEU A 77 8.82 -4.38 -12.43
C LEU A 77 8.62 -3.73 -13.81
N TRP A 78 9.62 -3.84 -14.70
CA TRP A 78 9.54 -3.27 -16.04
C TRP A 78 8.72 -4.14 -17.02
N LEU A 79 8.90 -5.47 -17.02
CA LEU A 79 8.07 -6.36 -17.84
C LEU A 79 6.64 -6.47 -17.32
N GLY A 80 6.41 -6.41 -16.00
CA GLY A 80 5.05 -6.39 -15.44
C GLY A 80 4.28 -5.13 -15.82
N LEU A 81 4.94 -3.97 -15.79
CA LEU A 81 4.38 -2.68 -16.23
C LEU A 81 4.10 -2.67 -17.74
N LEU A 82 4.96 -3.29 -18.55
CA LEU A 82 4.80 -3.39 -20.00
C LEU A 82 3.81 -4.47 -20.45
N ARG A 83 3.71 -5.61 -19.74
CA ARG A 83 2.78 -6.71 -20.08
C ARG A 83 1.36 -6.48 -19.58
N ASN A 84 1.17 -5.88 -18.40
CA ASN A 84 -0.14 -5.70 -17.78
C ASN A 84 -0.31 -4.26 -17.27
N PRO A 85 -0.80 -3.32 -18.10
CA PRO A 85 -1.06 -1.93 -17.71
C PRO A 85 -2.33 -1.76 -16.84
N GLY A 86 -2.67 -2.78 -16.03
CA GLY A 86 -3.82 -2.74 -15.13
C GLY A 86 -3.48 -2.02 -13.81
N ALA A 87 -4.42 -1.19 -13.32
CA ALA A 87 -4.26 -0.41 -12.09
C ALA A 87 -3.90 -1.25 -10.84
N TYR A 88 -4.23 -2.54 -10.82
CA TYR A 88 -3.89 -3.47 -9.73
C TYR A 88 -2.45 -4.03 -9.84
N ALA A 89 -1.98 -4.35 -11.04
CA ALA A 89 -0.57 -4.72 -11.27
C ALA A 89 0.37 -3.55 -10.89
N GLN A 90 -0.07 -2.33 -11.15
CA GLN A 90 0.65 -1.11 -10.77
C GLN A 90 0.67 -0.87 -9.25
N ARG A 91 -0.40 -1.23 -8.51
CA ARG A 91 -0.44 -1.15 -7.03
C ARG A 91 0.45 -2.19 -6.38
N ASN A 92 0.45 -3.44 -6.86
CA ASN A 92 1.28 -4.51 -6.30
C ASN A 92 2.77 -4.33 -6.66
N ALA A 93 3.08 -3.93 -7.91
CA ALA A 93 4.43 -3.54 -8.31
C ALA A 93 4.91 -2.29 -7.56
N GLY A 94 4.00 -1.34 -7.27
CA GLY A 94 4.29 -0.18 -6.44
C GLY A 94 4.60 -0.56 -4.98
N ALA A 95 3.89 -1.53 -4.41
CA ALA A 95 4.10 -1.99 -3.04
C ALA A 95 5.43 -2.76 -2.88
N THR A 96 5.81 -3.60 -3.83
CA THR A 96 7.11 -4.28 -3.83
C THR A 96 8.25 -3.30 -4.08
N ALA A 97 8.11 -2.38 -5.04
CA ALA A 97 9.05 -1.29 -5.28
C ALA A 97 9.23 -0.39 -4.04
N ALA A 98 8.14 -0.07 -3.33
CA ALA A 98 8.22 0.71 -2.11
C ALA A 98 9.07 0.00 -1.04
N ARG A 99 8.91 -1.31 -0.88
CA ARG A 99 9.72 -2.09 0.08
C ARG A 99 11.20 -2.12 -0.29
N THR A 100 11.54 -2.26 -1.57
CA THR A 100 12.96 -2.25 -2.01
C THR A 100 13.59 -0.88 -1.80
N VAL A 101 12.87 0.19 -2.12
CA VAL A 101 13.31 1.57 -1.89
C VAL A 101 13.46 1.86 -0.40
N LEU A 102 12.54 1.38 0.45
CA LEU A 102 12.63 1.52 1.90
C LEU A 102 13.85 0.76 2.46
N ALA A 103 14.10 -0.47 2.00
CA ALA A 103 15.28 -1.24 2.41
C ALA A 103 16.59 -0.53 2.01
N TRP A 104 16.62 0.10 0.84
CA TRP A 104 17.75 0.85 0.35
C TRP A 104 17.99 2.17 1.11
N ILE A 105 16.94 2.94 1.41
CA ILE A 105 17.03 4.17 2.21
C ILE A 105 17.63 3.86 3.60
N ARG A 106 17.31 2.69 4.17
CA ARG A 106 17.86 2.23 5.46
C ARG A 106 19.38 2.16 5.48
N TRP A 107 20.03 1.92 4.34
CA TRP A 107 21.49 1.75 4.24
C TRP A 107 22.25 3.05 3.95
N LEU A 108 21.56 4.17 3.70
CA LEU A 108 22.19 5.44 3.35
C LEU A 108 23.24 5.92 4.36
N PRO A 109 23.02 5.85 5.69
CA PRO A 109 24.03 6.28 6.65
C PRO A 109 25.32 5.49 6.55
N MET A 110 25.24 4.19 6.28
CA MET A 110 26.43 3.33 6.09
C MET A 110 27.18 3.68 4.80
N ILE A 111 26.47 3.92 3.70
CA ILE A 111 27.07 4.22 2.40
C ILE A 111 27.86 5.53 2.45
N PHE A 112 27.30 6.57 3.07
CA PHE A 112 27.93 7.90 3.14
C PHE A 112 28.83 8.09 4.37
N PHE A 113 28.94 7.09 5.24
CA PHE A 113 29.79 7.14 6.44
C PHE A 113 31.24 7.48 6.12
N LEU A 114 31.83 6.79 5.14
CA LEU A 114 33.25 6.95 4.78
C LEU A 114 33.55 8.39 4.35
N PHE A 115 32.63 9.00 3.61
CA PHE A 115 32.78 10.38 3.15
C PHE A 115 32.75 11.38 4.31
N VAL A 116 31.85 11.17 5.28
CA VAL A 116 31.74 12.04 6.46
C VAL A 116 32.92 11.86 7.40
N ALA A 117 33.36 10.60 7.62
CA ALA A 117 34.57 10.30 8.37
C ALA A 117 35.79 11.00 7.75
N ALA A 118 35.95 10.95 6.42
CA ALA A 118 37.01 11.64 5.72
C ALA A 118 36.95 13.17 5.93
N GLN A 119 35.76 13.76 5.97
CA GLN A 119 35.62 15.19 6.31
C GLN A 119 35.98 15.49 7.76
N THR A 120 35.53 14.68 8.73
CA THR A 120 35.77 14.94 10.16
C THR A 120 37.24 14.80 10.55
N PHE A 121 37.96 13.85 9.94
CA PHE A 121 39.40 13.67 10.14
C PHE A 121 40.24 14.62 9.28
N SER A 122 39.64 15.35 8.33
CA SER A 122 40.37 16.30 7.51
C SER A 122 40.68 17.59 8.27
N SER A 123 41.83 18.20 7.97
CA SER A 123 42.18 19.54 8.43
C SER A 123 41.28 20.66 7.85
N ARG A 124 40.51 20.37 6.79
CA ARG A 124 39.65 21.35 6.09
C ARG A 124 38.24 21.42 6.69
N GLU A 125 37.76 22.63 6.95
CA GLU A 125 36.46 22.85 7.64
C GLU A 125 35.21 22.63 6.76
N GLY A 126 35.35 22.40 5.45
CA GLY A 126 34.24 22.22 4.53
C GLY A 126 34.65 21.60 3.21
N VAL A 127 33.72 20.87 2.58
CA VAL A 127 33.92 20.31 1.23
C VAL A 127 33.40 21.33 0.21
N PRO A 128 34.16 21.63 -0.86
CA PRO A 128 33.68 22.51 -1.92
C PRO A 128 32.43 21.92 -2.61
N MET A 129 31.38 22.73 -2.77
CA MET A 129 30.07 22.31 -3.30
C MET A 129 30.14 21.66 -4.70
N ALA A 130 31.21 21.93 -5.45
CA ALA A 130 31.50 21.32 -6.73
C ALA A 130 31.72 19.80 -6.66
N ILE A 131 32.14 19.25 -5.52
CA ILE A 131 32.33 17.80 -5.35
C ILE A 131 31.00 17.09 -5.12
N LEU A 132 30.06 17.72 -4.41
CA LEU A 132 28.77 17.13 -4.03
C LEU A 132 27.74 17.11 -5.16
N SER A 133 27.81 18.06 -6.11
CA SER A 133 26.82 18.17 -7.19
C SER A 133 27.44 17.98 -8.57
N LEU A 134 27.00 16.92 -9.26
CA LEU A 134 27.41 16.61 -10.63
C LEU A 134 27.08 17.73 -11.63
N ILE A 135 26.07 18.55 -11.31
CA ILE A 135 25.65 19.68 -12.14
C ILE A 135 26.64 20.85 -12.00
N LEU A 136 27.08 21.21 -10.78
CA LEU A 136 28.11 22.24 -10.62
C LEU A 136 29.46 21.74 -11.12
N SER A 137 29.82 20.47 -10.92
CA SER A 137 31.10 19.95 -11.41
C SER A 137 31.19 20.00 -12.94
N ARG A 138 30.08 19.73 -13.64
CA ARG A 138 29.96 19.92 -15.10
C ARG A 138 30.06 21.40 -15.49
N ARG A 139 29.42 22.31 -14.75
CA ARG A 139 29.51 23.76 -14.98
C ARG A 139 30.92 24.30 -14.73
N TRP A 140 31.61 23.84 -13.69
CA TRP A 140 33.02 24.14 -13.41
C TRP A 140 33.94 23.67 -14.53
N LYS A 141 33.82 22.42 -14.98
CA LYS A 141 34.62 21.91 -16.12
C LYS A 141 34.36 22.69 -17.41
N ARG A 142 33.14 23.20 -17.61
CA ARG A 142 32.81 24.08 -18.74
C ARG A 142 33.39 25.48 -18.56
N ALA A 143 33.27 26.09 -17.39
CA ALA A 143 33.82 27.42 -17.08
C ALA A 143 35.34 27.46 -17.19
N VAL A 144 36.04 26.42 -16.71
CA VAL A 144 37.49 26.25 -16.84
C VAL A 144 37.91 26.09 -18.32
N LYS A 145 37.15 25.33 -19.11
CA LYS A 145 37.38 25.22 -20.56
C LYS A 145 37.06 26.51 -21.33
N SER A 146 36.21 27.37 -20.78
CA SER A 146 35.78 28.64 -21.38
C SER A 146 36.53 29.86 -20.83
N GLY A 147 37.56 29.67 -20.00
CA GLY A 147 38.38 30.75 -19.45
C GLY A 147 37.65 31.72 -18.49
N GLN A 148 36.47 31.37 -18.01
CA GLN A 148 35.72 32.19 -17.04
C GLN A 148 36.23 31.94 -15.61
N PRO A 149 36.21 32.95 -14.73
CA PRO A 149 36.57 32.77 -13.33
C PRO A 149 35.63 31.72 -12.71
N PRO A 150 36.17 30.72 -11.99
CA PRO A 150 35.35 29.68 -11.38
C PRO A 150 34.38 30.33 -10.36
N PRO A 151 33.10 29.89 -10.31
CA PRO A 151 32.15 30.43 -9.35
C PRO A 151 32.63 30.19 -7.91
N ALA A 152 32.31 31.15 -7.03
CA ALA A 152 32.80 31.20 -5.65
C ALA A 152 32.74 29.85 -4.94
N ASP A 153 33.87 29.44 -4.37
CA ASP A 153 34.01 28.15 -3.70
C ASP A 153 33.27 28.17 -2.36
N THR A 154 31.98 27.85 -2.42
CA THR A 154 31.14 27.78 -1.23
C THR A 154 31.41 26.45 -0.54
N SER A 155 32.10 26.49 0.59
CA SER A 155 32.36 25.30 1.40
C SER A 155 31.12 24.96 2.23
N VAL A 156 30.63 23.73 2.08
CA VAL A 156 29.46 23.25 2.83
C VAL A 156 29.92 22.23 3.87
N ASN A 157 29.41 22.38 5.08
CA ASN A 157 29.63 21.42 6.16
C ASN A 157 28.64 20.27 6.00
N VAL A 158 29.13 19.07 5.65
CA VAL A 158 28.28 17.93 5.28
C VAL A 158 27.73 17.23 6.53
N SER A 159 28.26 17.51 7.71
CA SER A 159 27.83 16.86 8.96
C SER A 159 26.35 17.12 9.27
N TYR A 160 25.80 18.30 8.96
CA TYR A 160 24.36 18.57 9.12
C TYR A 160 23.49 17.84 8.07
N LEU A 161 23.97 17.74 6.83
CA LEU A 161 23.31 16.96 5.78
C LEU A 161 23.27 15.47 6.16
N TYR A 162 24.37 14.97 6.72
CA TYR A 162 24.45 13.60 7.21
C TYR A 162 23.57 13.36 8.44
N PHE A 163 23.47 14.31 9.37
CA PHE A 163 22.51 14.24 10.47
C PHE A 163 21.07 14.10 9.97
N GLY A 164 20.66 14.95 9.01
CA GLY A 164 19.34 14.85 8.38
C GLY A 164 19.14 13.52 7.66
N LEU A 165 20.17 13.03 6.96
CA LEU A 165 20.16 11.72 6.30
C LEU A 165 19.97 10.56 7.29
N CYS A 166 20.62 10.61 8.45
CA CYS A 166 20.48 9.61 9.51
C CYS A 166 19.06 9.60 10.09
N LEU A 167 18.49 10.78 10.36
CA LEU A 167 17.10 10.89 10.83
C LEU A 167 16.10 10.40 9.78
N PHE A 168 16.33 10.73 8.51
CA PHE A 168 15.51 10.25 7.41
C PHE A 168 15.58 8.73 7.27
N ALA A 169 16.78 8.15 7.30
CA ALA A 169 16.95 6.70 7.26
C ALA A 169 16.35 6.00 8.51
N ALA A 170 16.38 6.64 9.68
CA ALA A 170 15.79 6.12 10.92
C ALA A 170 14.26 6.15 10.92
N SER A 171 13.63 6.94 10.04
CA SER A 171 12.16 7.01 9.92
C SER A 171 11.52 5.72 9.41
N ILE A 172 12.32 4.82 8.84
CA ILE A 172 11.89 3.51 8.39
C ILE A 172 11.91 2.57 9.59
N HIS A 173 10.83 2.61 10.37
CA HIS A 173 10.60 1.74 11.52
C HIS A 173 9.23 1.05 11.40
N SER A 174 9.05 -0.07 12.11
CA SER A 174 7.74 -0.71 12.24
C SER A 174 6.80 0.22 13.01
N ALA A 175 5.62 0.51 12.44
CA ALA A 175 4.71 1.58 12.84
C ALA A 175 4.09 1.47 14.26
N ASP A 176 4.48 0.47 15.05
CA ASP A 176 3.79 0.11 16.29
C ASP A 176 4.21 0.95 17.51
N ASN A 177 5.35 1.66 17.46
CA ASN A 177 5.93 2.35 18.63
C ASN A 177 6.12 3.86 18.44
N GLN A 178 5.66 4.65 19.42
CA GLN A 178 5.84 6.12 19.50
C GLN A 178 7.30 6.55 19.79
N ASN A 179 8.20 5.58 20.02
CA ASN A 179 9.59 5.82 20.40
C ASN A 179 10.37 6.64 19.37
N PHE A 180 10.07 6.45 18.07
CA PHE A 180 10.73 7.21 17.00
C PHE A 180 10.45 8.71 17.12
N PHE A 181 9.20 9.09 17.36
CA PHE A 181 8.77 10.48 17.45
C PHE A 181 9.47 11.23 18.60
N TRP A 182 9.53 10.58 19.77
CA TRP A 182 10.21 11.16 20.94
C TRP A 182 11.72 11.26 20.73
N GLY A 183 12.36 10.25 20.15
CA GLY A 183 13.79 10.28 19.84
C GLY A 183 14.15 11.34 18.80
N LEU A 184 13.35 11.47 17.73
CA LEU A 184 13.49 12.53 16.73
C LEU A 184 13.36 13.91 17.37
N SER A 185 12.34 14.10 18.22
CA SER A 185 12.10 15.36 18.92
C SER A 185 13.27 15.74 19.84
N ALA A 186 13.82 14.77 20.58
CA ALA A 186 14.98 14.98 21.44
C ALA A 186 16.25 15.36 20.64
N LEU A 187 16.52 14.67 19.52
CA LEU A 187 17.67 14.96 18.66
C LEU A 187 17.56 16.32 17.96
N LEU A 188 16.36 16.69 17.50
CA LEU A 188 16.12 18.02 16.92
C LEU A 188 16.23 19.12 17.99
N ALA A 189 15.71 18.88 19.21
CA ALA A 189 15.87 19.80 20.33
C ALA A 189 17.36 20.02 20.66
N TRP A 190 18.16 18.96 20.68
CA TRP A 190 19.61 19.03 20.86
C TRP A 190 20.27 19.83 19.73
N GLY A 191 19.93 19.56 18.47
CA GLY A 191 20.49 20.27 17.32
C GLY A 191 20.15 21.76 17.27
N LEU A 192 18.96 22.14 17.74
CA LEU A 192 18.49 23.52 17.78
C LEU A 192 19.00 24.29 19.02
N TRP A 193 19.50 23.59 20.05
CA TRP A 193 19.95 24.21 21.29
C TRP A 193 21.08 25.25 21.09
N PRO A 194 22.14 24.99 20.31
CA PRO A 194 23.18 25.99 20.04
C PRO A 194 22.69 27.15 19.17
N GLN A 195 21.60 26.95 18.43
CA GLN A 195 21.00 27.95 17.55
C GLN A 195 19.98 28.84 18.28
N ARG A 196 19.78 28.62 19.58
CA ARG A 196 18.93 29.44 20.44
C ARG A 196 19.45 30.89 20.45
N SER A 197 18.59 31.80 20.03
CA SER A 197 18.86 33.23 20.13
C SER A 197 18.99 33.63 21.59
N ARG A 198 20.11 34.26 21.96
CA ARG A 198 20.37 34.76 23.34
C ARG A 198 19.41 35.85 23.79
N ARG A 199 18.59 36.40 22.87
CA ARG A 199 17.66 37.50 23.09
C ARG A 199 16.35 37.06 23.78
N PHE A 200 15.97 35.80 23.64
CA PHE A 200 14.72 35.28 24.20
C PHE A 200 15.01 34.36 25.40
N GLY A 201 14.13 34.42 26.40
CA GLY A 201 14.25 33.62 27.63
C GLY A 201 14.13 32.12 27.36
N LEU A 202 14.65 31.30 28.28
CA LEU A 202 14.56 29.84 28.20
C LEU A 202 13.10 29.36 28.07
N ALA A 203 12.18 30.00 28.81
CA ALA A 203 10.76 29.66 28.82
C ALA A 203 10.11 29.76 27.42
N THR A 204 10.37 30.85 26.69
CA THR A 204 9.83 31.02 25.32
C THR A 204 10.32 29.95 24.35
N TRP A 205 11.56 29.49 24.51
CA TRP A 205 12.10 28.41 23.70
C TRP A 205 11.44 27.07 24.02
N VAL A 206 11.27 26.74 25.30
CA VAL A 206 10.60 25.50 25.73
C VAL A 206 9.13 25.49 25.29
N VAL A 207 8.42 26.61 25.42
CA VAL A 207 7.02 26.72 24.97
C VAL A 207 6.92 26.56 23.45
N ALA A 208 7.79 27.23 22.68
CA ALA A 208 7.80 27.08 21.23
C ALA A 208 8.12 25.64 20.80
N LEU A 209 9.10 24.99 21.45
CA LEU A 209 9.46 23.61 21.18
C LEU A 209 8.32 22.65 21.53
N GLY A 210 7.66 22.84 22.67
CA GLY A 210 6.48 22.08 23.07
C GLY A 210 5.32 22.25 22.07
N ALA A 211 5.08 23.46 21.59
CA ALA A 211 4.07 23.73 20.57
C ALA A 211 4.38 23.02 19.24
N VAL A 212 5.64 23.04 18.79
CA VAL A 212 6.08 22.33 17.57
C VAL A 212 5.91 20.82 17.72
N ILE A 213 6.31 20.23 18.86
CA ILE A 213 6.12 18.80 19.13
C ILE A 213 4.62 18.46 19.16
N GLY A 214 3.80 19.26 19.85
CA GLY A 214 2.35 19.06 19.92
C GLY A 214 1.69 19.10 18.54
N LEU A 215 2.02 20.10 17.72
CA LEU A 215 1.53 20.20 16.34
C LEU A 215 2.01 19.03 15.48
N GLY A 216 3.25 18.58 15.64
CA GLY A 216 3.79 17.41 14.94
C GLY A 216 3.03 16.13 15.27
N TYR A 217 2.72 15.90 16.56
CA TYR A 217 1.96 14.73 17.02
C TYR A 217 0.52 14.74 16.49
N LEU A 218 -0.13 15.91 16.51
CA LEU A 218 -1.47 16.11 15.93
C LEU A 218 -1.46 15.92 14.41
N GLY A 219 -0.40 16.35 13.72
CA GLY A 219 -0.20 16.15 12.29
C GLY A 219 -0.07 14.66 11.93
N GLN A 220 0.80 13.93 12.63
CA GLN A 220 1.00 12.48 12.41
C GLN A 220 -0.30 11.69 12.61
N SER A 221 -1.07 12.00 13.65
CA SER A 221 -2.38 11.38 13.93
C SER A 221 -3.51 11.89 13.03
N GLY A 222 -3.33 13.02 12.35
CA GLY A 222 -4.25 13.57 11.36
C GLY A 222 -4.10 12.91 9.98
N LEU A 223 -2.88 12.62 9.54
CA LEU A 223 -2.58 12.15 8.18
C LEU A 223 -3.37 10.89 7.78
N GLY A 224 -3.57 9.93 8.69
CA GLY A 224 -4.39 8.74 8.41
C GLY A 224 -5.86 9.07 8.14
N ARG A 225 -6.43 10.06 8.83
CA ARG A 225 -7.80 10.54 8.58
C ARG A 225 -7.91 11.29 7.26
N TRP A 226 -6.89 12.07 6.92
CA TRP A 226 -6.81 12.78 5.64
C TRP A 226 -6.63 11.84 4.45
N GLN A 227 -5.87 10.76 4.61
CA GLN A 227 -5.71 9.74 3.58
C GLN A 227 -7.07 9.11 3.23
N HIS A 228 -7.86 8.71 4.22
CA HIS A 228 -9.21 8.20 3.98
C HIS A 228 -10.17 9.24 3.39
N TYR A 229 -10.00 10.53 3.74
CA TYR A 229 -10.77 11.60 3.13
C TYR A 229 -10.41 11.74 1.64
N LEU A 230 -9.12 11.75 1.28
CA LEU A 230 -8.67 11.79 -0.12
C LEU A 230 -9.06 10.54 -0.92
N GLU A 231 -9.03 9.36 -0.31
CA GLU A 231 -9.52 8.11 -0.92
C GLU A 231 -11.03 8.18 -1.20
N SER A 232 -11.80 8.90 -0.36
CA SER A 232 -13.21 9.17 -0.61
C SER A 232 -13.46 10.21 -1.71
N PHE A 233 -12.49 11.11 -1.94
CA PHE A 233 -12.42 11.98 -3.12
C PHE A 233 -11.92 11.18 -4.34
N ASN A 234 -12.64 10.15 -4.75
CA ASN A 234 -12.38 9.43 -6.00
C ASN A 234 -12.86 10.28 -7.18
N PRO A 235 -11.99 11.01 -7.89
CA PRO A 235 -12.43 11.99 -8.86
C PRO A 235 -12.94 11.23 -10.10
N PRO A 236 -14.19 11.44 -10.54
CA PRO A 236 -14.78 10.73 -11.68
C PRO A 236 -14.02 10.90 -13.01
N TRP A 237 -13.07 11.83 -13.08
CA TRP A 237 -12.21 12.06 -14.25
C TRP A 237 -11.08 11.03 -14.37
N LEU A 238 -10.52 10.54 -13.25
CA LEU A 238 -9.40 9.59 -13.24
C LEU A 238 -9.84 8.19 -13.72
N SER A 239 -11.08 7.80 -13.39
CA SER A 239 -11.69 6.55 -13.86
C SER A 239 -12.14 6.58 -15.33
N ARG A 240 -12.17 7.76 -15.98
CA ARG A 240 -12.52 7.87 -17.42
C ARG A 240 -11.34 7.58 -18.34
N LEU A 241 -10.11 7.76 -17.86
CA LEU A 241 -8.88 7.51 -18.61
C LEU A 241 -8.46 6.03 -18.65
N THR A 242 -9.02 5.19 -17.78
CA THR A 242 -8.66 3.76 -17.62
C THR A 242 -9.75 2.81 -18.09
N ARG A 243 -10.69 3.29 -18.91
CA ARG A 243 -11.83 2.52 -19.37
C ARG A 243 -11.50 1.83 -20.69
N ASP A 244 -10.95 0.62 -20.62
CA ASP A 244 -11.17 -0.34 -21.70
C ASP A 244 -11.45 -1.77 -21.20
N ARG A 245 -12.46 -2.33 -21.87
CA ARG A 245 -12.98 -3.71 -21.96
C ARG A 245 -13.68 -4.38 -20.78
N SER A 246 -14.91 -4.77 -21.12
CA SER A 246 -15.83 -5.72 -20.50
C SER A 246 -15.21 -6.74 -19.55
N GLY A 247 -15.55 -6.65 -18.26
CA GLY A 247 -15.28 -7.69 -17.29
C GLY A 247 -16.40 -7.76 -16.25
N ALA A 248 -16.80 -8.98 -15.90
CA ALA A 248 -17.82 -9.34 -14.90
C ALA A 248 -17.38 -9.02 -13.45
N THR A 249 -16.60 -7.95 -13.25
CA THR A 249 -16.05 -7.51 -11.97
C THR A 249 -16.79 -6.30 -11.39
N GLN A 250 -17.88 -5.85 -12.02
CA GLN A 250 -18.65 -4.69 -11.56
C GLN A 250 -19.86 -5.09 -10.71
N SER A 251 -19.88 -4.54 -9.49
CA SER A 251 -20.93 -4.76 -8.49
C SER A 251 -22.25 -4.02 -8.72
N LYS A 252 -22.53 -3.62 -9.96
CA LYS A 252 -23.72 -2.87 -10.34
C LYS A 252 -24.27 -3.41 -11.66
N THR A 253 -25.38 -4.14 -11.57
CA THR A 253 -26.19 -4.53 -12.72
C THR A 253 -27.21 -3.42 -12.99
N ALA A 254 -27.11 -2.75 -14.13
CA ALA A 254 -28.17 -1.86 -14.60
C ALA A 254 -29.28 -2.71 -15.23
N LEU A 255 -30.53 -2.49 -14.83
CA LEU A 255 -31.70 -3.14 -15.41
C LEU A 255 -31.69 -2.91 -16.94
N GLY A 256 -31.73 -3.99 -17.73
CA GLY A 256 -31.72 -3.92 -19.21
C GLY A 256 -30.40 -4.30 -19.91
N ARG A 257 -29.30 -4.62 -19.21
CA ARG A 257 -27.99 -4.90 -19.84
C ARG A 257 -27.67 -6.38 -20.14
N ILE A 258 -28.57 -7.31 -19.82
CA ILE A 258 -28.36 -8.78 -19.95
C ILE A 258 -28.53 -9.28 -21.42
N GLY A 259 -28.85 -8.40 -22.36
CA GLY A 259 -29.23 -8.76 -23.74
C GLY A 259 -28.14 -9.36 -24.65
N ARG A 260 -26.87 -9.47 -24.25
CA ARG A 260 -25.78 -9.96 -25.13
C ARG A 260 -25.20 -11.33 -24.78
N LEU A 261 -25.72 -12.02 -23.77
CA LEU A 261 -25.17 -13.27 -23.25
C LEU A 261 -25.60 -14.54 -24.02
N LYS A 262 -26.42 -14.44 -25.08
CA LYS A 262 -26.88 -15.62 -25.85
C LYS A 262 -26.16 -15.85 -27.20
N LEU A 263 -25.34 -14.91 -27.67
CA LEU A 263 -24.60 -15.02 -28.94
C LEU A 263 -23.08 -15.19 -28.76
N SER A 264 -22.58 -15.20 -27.53
CA SER A 264 -21.16 -15.43 -27.28
C SER A 264 -20.92 -16.93 -27.13
N SER A 265 -19.99 -17.47 -27.93
CA SER A 265 -19.51 -18.85 -27.84
C SER A 265 -18.43 -19.04 -26.77
N SER A 266 -18.23 -18.06 -25.87
CA SER A 266 -17.25 -18.18 -24.79
C SER A 266 -17.75 -19.14 -23.71
N ILE A 267 -16.94 -20.14 -23.40
CA ILE A 267 -17.19 -21.06 -22.28
C ILE A 267 -16.82 -20.32 -21.00
N VAL A 268 -17.83 -19.83 -20.27
CA VAL A 268 -17.64 -19.10 -19.00
C VAL A 268 -17.39 -20.05 -17.82
N LEU A 269 -17.99 -21.24 -17.84
CA LEU A 269 -17.90 -22.21 -16.75
C LEU A 269 -18.07 -23.64 -17.27
N ARG A 270 -17.32 -24.59 -16.69
CA ARG A 270 -17.55 -26.03 -16.87
C ARG A 270 -17.84 -26.65 -15.51
N LEU A 271 -18.94 -27.39 -15.41
CA LEU A 271 -19.39 -28.04 -14.18
C LEU A 271 -19.38 -29.56 -14.38
N GLU A 272 -18.73 -30.27 -13.47
CA GLU A 272 -18.71 -31.72 -13.42
C GLU A 272 -19.31 -32.18 -12.08
N PRO A 273 -20.52 -32.77 -12.07
CA PRO A 273 -21.10 -33.29 -10.84
C PRO A 273 -20.33 -34.55 -10.38
N LYS A 274 -19.87 -34.58 -9.13
CA LYS A 274 -19.27 -35.78 -8.52
C LYS A 274 -20.37 -36.76 -8.09
N GLU A 275 -20.07 -38.05 -8.22
CA GLU A 275 -20.88 -39.19 -7.73
C GLU A 275 -22.36 -39.22 -8.21
N GLY A 276 -22.65 -38.81 -9.45
CA GLY A 276 -23.99 -38.95 -10.04
C GLY A 276 -25.07 -38.05 -9.42
N SER A 277 -24.68 -37.06 -8.60
CA SER A 277 -25.57 -36.04 -8.05
C SER A 277 -26.15 -35.13 -9.16
N PRO A 278 -27.43 -34.72 -9.10
CA PRO A 278 -28.03 -33.88 -10.12
C PRO A 278 -27.40 -32.47 -10.12
N PRO A 279 -27.13 -31.88 -11.31
CA PRO A 279 -26.53 -30.55 -11.39
C PRO A 279 -27.46 -29.49 -10.79
N PRO A 280 -26.94 -28.50 -10.04
CA PRO A 280 -27.77 -27.46 -9.43
C PRO A 280 -28.43 -26.60 -10.52
N PRO A 281 -29.72 -26.26 -10.38
CA PRO A 281 -30.47 -25.55 -11.42
C PRO A 281 -30.04 -24.10 -11.64
N LEU A 282 -29.36 -23.49 -10.66
CA LEU A 282 -28.90 -22.10 -10.69
C LEU A 282 -27.55 -21.98 -9.99
N LEU A 283 -26.62 -21.23 -10.60
CA LEU A 283 -25.31 -20.88 -10.04
C LEU A 283 -25.30 -19.37 -9.74
N ARG A 284 -24.87 -19.00 -8.53
CA ARG A 284 -24.90 -17.61 -8.05
C ARG A 284 -23.55 -16.96 -8.31
N GLU A 285 -23.51 -15.93 -9.17
CA GLU A 285 -22.27 -15.22 -9.54
C GLU A 285 -21.96 -14.04 -8.59
N ALA A 286 -22.98 -13.28 -8.16
CA ALA A 286 -22.80 -12.14 -7.26
C ALA A 286 -24.07 -11.79 -6.47
N SER A 287 -23.92 -11.08 -5.33
CA SER A 287 -25.02 -10.44 -4.59
C SER A 287 -24.49 -9.19 -3.88
N TYR A 288 -25.24 -8.09 -3.96
CA TYR A 288 -24.75 -6.74 -3.61
C TYR A 288 -25.63 -6.06 -2.56
N ARG A 289 -25.08 -5.62 -1.41
CA ARG A 289 -25.83 -4.70 -0.51
C ARG A 289 -25.13 -3.79 0.52
N SER A 290 -23.80 -3.65 0.57
CA SER A 290 -23.06 -2.70 1.46
C SER A 290 -22.86 -3.11 2.95
N TYR A 291 -21.95 -2.41 3.67
CA TYR A 291 -20.97 -2.90 4.68
C TYR A 291 -20.69 -1.92 5.85
N LYS A 292 -20.49 -2.41 7.12
CA LYS A 292 -19.62 -1.76 8.15
C LYS A 292 -19.27 -2.58 9.42
N MET A 293 -18.04 -2.37 9.93
CA MET A 293 -17.46 -2.63 11.27
C MET A 293 -17.44 -4.07 11.85
N GLN A 294 -16.59 -4.89 11.25
CA GLN A 294 -15.68 -5.85 11.92
C GLN A 294 -16.29 -6.94 12.84
N VAL A 295 -16.71 -8.03 12.17
CA VAL A 295 -16.73 -9.46 12.57
C VAL A 295 -18.13 -10.10 12.62
N TRP A 296 -18.30 -11.19 11.86
CA TRP A 296 -19.14 -12.33 12.25
C TRP A 296 -18.43 -13.65 11.91
N GLN A 297 -18.32 -14.52 12.92
CA GLN A 297 -17.74 -15.86 12.86
C GLN A 297 -18.84 -16.91 12.66
N ALA A 298 -18.50 -18.07 12.09
CA ALA A 298 -19.34 -19.26 12.12
C ALA A 298 -18.48 -20.51 12.37
N GLY A 299 -18.98 -21.39 13.26
CA GLY A 299 -18.34 -22.62 13.72
C GLY A 299 -18.48 -23.82 12.78
N SER A 300 -17.92 -24.94 13.22
CA SER A 300 -17.67 -26.18 12.48
C SER A 300 -18.84 -27.18 12.51
N LYS A 301 -19.30 -27.65 11.33
CA LYS A 301 -19.73 -29.03 10.92
C LYS A 301 -20.51 -29.00 9.57
N VAL A 302 -20.86 -30.16 8.99
CA VAL A 302 -20.26 -30.74 7.76
C VAL A 302 -21.31 -30.68 6.64
N ASN A 303 -20.96 -30.27 5.43
CA ASN A 303 -21.84 -30.30 4.26
C ASN A 303 -21.77 -31.69 3.59
N THR A 304 -22.89 -32.22 3.10
CA THR A 304 -23.03 -33.60 2.59
C THR A 304 -22.82 -33.76 1.08
N ALA A 305 -22.89 -32.68 0.28
CA ALA A 305 -22.66 -32.73 -1.16
C ALA A 305 -21.48 -31.85 -1.56
N ALA A 306 -20.70 -32.29 -2.55
CA ALA A 306 -19.53 -31.59 -3.06
C ALA A 306 -19.59 -31.52 -4.59
N VAL A 307 -19.26 -30.36 -5.16
CA VAL A 307 -19.11 -30.19 -6.60
C VAL A 307 -17.71 -29.69 -6.92
N ASN A 308 -17.12 -30.21 -8.00
CA ASN A 308 -15.86 -29.69 -8.51
C ASN A 308 -16.14 -28.54 -9.48
N LEU A 309 -15.53 -27.39 -9.23
CA LEU A 309 -15.69 -26.17 -10.03
C LEU A 309 -14.36 -25.79 -10.65
N ALA A 310 -14.38 -25.54 -11.96
CA ALA A 310 -13.27 -24.96 -12.70
C ALA A 310 -13.72 -23.61 -13.27
N CYS A 311 -13.08 -22.52 -12.84
CA CYS A 311 -13.38 -21.17 -13.34
C CYS A 311 -12.10 -20.40 -13.67
N TYR A 312 -12.20 -19.56 -14.70
CA TYR A 312 -11.12 -18.66 -15.10
C TYR A 312 -11.16 -17.37 -14.28
N LEU A 313 -10.02 -16.97 -13.73
CA LEU A 313 -9.81 -15.69 -13.06
C LEU A 313 -9.24 -14.69 -14.07
N GLU A 314 -10.11 -14.07 -14.87
CA GLU A 314 -9.69 -13.07 -15.86
C GLU A 314 -9.01 -11.87 -15.16
N GLY A 315 -7.71 -11.67 -15.42
CA GLY A 315 -6.92 -10.62 -14.76
C GLY A 315 -6.41 -10.98 -13.36
N GLY A 316 -6.47 -12.26 -12.96
CA GLY A 316 -5.95 -12.76 -11.68
C GLY A 316 -6.94 -12.66 -10.52
N GLN A 317 -8.14 -12.13 -10.73
CA GLN A 317 -9.19 -11.99 -9.71
C GLN A 317 -10.58 -12.13 -10.33
N ALA A 318 -11.44 -13.00 -9.77
CA ALA A 318 -12.85 -13.10 -10.16
C ALA A 318 -13.74 -13.56 -9.00
N LEU A 319 -15.05 -13.34 -9.15
CA LEU A 319 -16.06 -13.88 -8.25
C LEU A 319 -16.24 -15.37 -8.53
N LEU A 320 -16.20 -16.18 -7.48
CA LEU A 320 -16.40 -17.61 -7.58
C LEU A 320 -17.90 -17.92 -7.70
N PRO A 321 -18.33 -18.62 -8.77
CA PRO A 321 -19.73 -19.03 -8.94
C PRO A 321 -19.99 -20.23 -8.02
N LEU A 322 -20.44 -19.96 -6.80
CA LEU A 322 -20.69 -21.00 -5.81
C LEU A 322 -22.14 -21.51 -5.84
N PRO A 323 -22.38 -22.81 -5.59
CA PRO A 323 -23.73 -23.32 -5.40
C PRO A 323 -24.40 -22.67 -4.17
N SER A 324 -25.73 -22.53 -4.23
CA SER A 324 -26.50 -22.03 -3.08
C SER A 324 -26.35 -22.99 -1.89
N GLY A 325 -26.13 -22.45 -0.70
CA GLY A 325 -25.87 -23.26 0.49
C GLY A 325 -24.44 -23.81 0.59
N CYS A 326 -23.49 -23.25 -0.18
CA CYS A 326 -22.07 -23.54 -0.01
C CYS A 326 -21.59 -23.07 1.37
N GLY A 327 -20.87 -23.94 2.08
CA GLY A 327 -20.33 -23.69 3.42
C GLY A 327 -18.82 -23.87 3.53
N ARG A 328 -18.20 -24.61 2.59
CA ARG A 328 -16.77 -24.93 2.63
C ARG A 328 -16.20 -25.07 1.22
N LEU A 329 -14.99 -24.54 1.04
CA LEU A 329 -14.19 -24.67 -0.19
C LEU A 329 -12.93 -25.47 0.14
N GLU A 330 -12.58 -26.45 -0.69
CA GLU A 330 -11.38 -27.26 -0.55
C GLU A 330 -10.56 -27.22 -1.84
N ASN A 331 -9.25 -27.46 -1.71
CA ASN A 331 -8.31 -27.51 -2.83
C ASN A 331 -8.29 -26.26 -3.73
N LEU A 332 -8.69 -25.10 -3.21
CA LEU A 332 -8.68 -23.84 -3.96
C LEU A 332 -7.27 -23.23 -3.97
N PRO A 333 -6.57 -23.17 -5.13
CA PRO A 333 -5.27 -22.54 -5.24
C PRO A 333 -5.44 -21.01 -5.36
N ALA A 334 -5.91 -20.35 -4.30
CA ALA A 334 -6.06 -18.90 -4.25
C ALA A 334 -5.00 -18.27 -3.33
N TYR A 335 -4.41 -17.16 -3.77
CA TYR A 335 -3.51 -16.34 -2.98
C TYR A 335 -4.27 -15.53 -1.93
N VAL A 336 -5.45 -15.03 -2.30
CA VAL A 336 -6.32 -14.23 -1.44
C VAL A 336 -7.75 -14.67 -1.64
N LEU A 337 -8.47 -14.84 -0.53
CA LEU A 337 -9.90 -15.13 -0.53
C LEU A 337 -10.62 -14.08 0.31
N GLN A 338 -11.59 -13.41 -0.27
CA GLN A 338 -12.47 -12.46 0.43
C GLN A 338 -13.90 -12.95 0.32
N LYS A 339 -14.60 -13.02 1.45
CA LYS A 339 -16.03 -13.36 1.47
C LYS A 339 -16.84 -12.16 1.91
N ASN A 340 -18.03 -12.02 1.34
CA ASN A 340 -19.04 -11.11 1.85
C ASN A 340 -20.02 -11.84 2.77
N ARG A 341 -20.77 -11.10 3.60
CA ARG A 341 -21.80 -11.65 4.52
C ARG A 341 -22.95 -12.34 3.78
N THR A 342 -23.14 -12.08 2.48
CA THR A 342 -24.18 -12.72 1.65
C THR A 342 -23.67 -13.97 0.90
N GLY A 343 -22.53 -14.52 1.32
CA GLY A 343 -21.91 -15.74 0.76
C GLY A 343 -21.24 -15.60 -0.60
N ALA A 344 -21.17 -14.39 -1.19
CA ALA A 344 -20.34 -14.16 -2.38
C ALA A 344 -18.85 -14.22 -2.01
N VAL A 345 -18.07 -14.96 -2.80
CA VAL A 345 -16.63 -15.17 -2.57
C VAL A 345 -15.84 -14.63 -3.75
N LEU A 346 -14.91 -13.73 -3.45
CA LEU A 346 -13.93 -13.19 -4.39
C LEU A 346 -12.61 -13.94 -4.17
N ALA A 347 -12.05 -14.51 -5.24
CA ALA A 347 -10.78 -15.21 -5.21
C ALA A 347 -9.76 -14.53 -6.12
N GLU A 348 -8.53 -14.41 -5.62
CA GLU A 348 -7.34 -13.98 -6.36
C GLU A 348 -6.39 -15.17 -6.49
N GLY A 349 -5.93 -15.48 -7.70
CA GLY A 349 -5.27 -16.76 -7.97
C GLY A 349 -4.67 -16.87 -9.37
N PRO A 350 -4.09 -18.02 -9.71
CA PRO A 350 -3.67 -18.32 -11.07
C PRO A 350 -4.87 -18.25 -12.03
N GLY A 351 -4.62 -17.94 -13.30
CA GLY A 351 -5.69 -17.64 -14.28
C GLY A 351 -6.77 -18.71 -14.44
N LEU A 352 -6.52 -19.96 -14.06
CA LEU A 352 -7.53 -21.01 -13.92
C LEU A 352 -7.44 -21.58 -12.49
N VAL A 353 -8.57 -21.63 -11.80
CA VAL A 353 -8.69 -22.29 -10.50
C VAL A 353 -9.66 -23.46 -10.57
N MET A 354 -9.25 -24.58 -9.97
CA MET A 354 -10.06 -25.78 -9.82
C MET A 354 -10.18 -26.06 -8.32
N PHE A 355 -11.39 -26.23 -7.83
CA PHE A 355 -11.63 -26.39 -6.40
C PHE A 355 -12.92 -27.17 -6.12
N ASP A 356 -13.01 -27.74 -4.93
CA ASP A 356 -14.17 -28.48 -4.47
C ASP A 356 -15.03 -27.56 -3.59
N ALA A 357 -16.28 -27.34 -3.98
CA ALA A 357 -17.26 -26.57 -3.20
C ALA A 357 -18.25 -27.51 -2.54
N HIS A 358 -18.27 -27.53 -1.22
CA HIS A 358 -19.20 -28.34 -0.43
C HIS A 358 -20.45 -27.53 -0.09
N TYR A 359 -21.62 -28.07 -0.44
CA TYR A 359 -22.94 -27.44 -0.30
C TYR A 359 -23.97 -28.43 0.25
N GLY A 360 -25.06 -27.94 0.83
CA GLY A 360 -26.13 -28.80 1.36
C GLY A 360 -26.99 -28.13 2.42
N PRO A 361 -28.03 -28.81 2.94
CA PRO A 361 -28.83 -28.33 4.06
C PRO A 361 -27.94 -28.27 5.32
N GLY A 362 -27.68 -27.06 5.82
CA GLY A 362 -26.75 -26.86 6.94
C GLY A 362 -26.21 -25.44 7.02
N ALA A 363 -25.02 -25.30 7.61
CA ALA A 363 -24.34 -24.01 7.75
C ALA A 363 -23.88 -23.51 6.37
N THR A 364 -24.32 -22.31 6.01
CA THR A 364 -24.00 -21.68 4.73
C THR A 364 -23.07 -20.50 4.95
N LEU A 365 -22.37 -20.08 3.89
CA LEU A 365 -21.63 -18.82 3.87
C LEU A 365 -22.54 -17.58 3.91
N ASP A 366 -23.86 -17.78 3.81
CA ASP A 366 -24.89 -16.73 3.78
C ASP A 366 -25.28 -16.31 5.20
N ALA A 367 -25.32 -15.01 5.48
CA ALA A 367 -25.88 -14.45 6.71
C ALA A 367 -27.41 -14.50 6.71
N LEU A 368 -28.00 -14.46 7.91
CA LEU A 368 -29.45 -14.39 8.11
C LEU A 368 -30.04 -13.09 7.53
N PRO A 369 -31.27 -13.14 6.98
CA PRO A 369 -31.95 -11.96 6.46
C PRO A 369 -32.20 -10.91 7.55
N THR A 370 -32.15 -9.63 7.19
CA THR A 370 -32.36 -8.48 8.09
C THR A 370 -33.47 -7.59 7.54
N ARG A 371 -34.54 -7.42 8.34
CA ARG A 371 -35.77 -6.71 7.95
C ARG A 371 -35.55 -5.27 7.46
N GLU A 372 -34.60 -4.54 8.05
CA GLU A 372 -34.34 -3.13 7.73
C GLU A 372 -33.86 -2.89 6.30
N GLU A 373 -33.17 -3.87 5.73
CA GLU A 373 -32.60 -3.75 4.40
C GLU A 373 -33.35 -4.63 3.37
N ASP A 374 -33.85 -5.81 3.77
CA ASP A 374 -34.58 -6.73 2.88
C ASP A 374 -35.97 -6.21 2.51
N CYS A 375 -36.58 -5.40 3.39
CA CYS A 375 -37.90 -4.81 3.16
C CYS A 375 -37.84 -3.35 2.68
N ARG A 376 -36.65 -2.84 2.32
CA ARG A 376 -36.49 -1.44 1.93
C ARG A 376 -36.89 -1.23 0.48
N VAL A 377 -38.01 -0.54 0.27
CA VAL A 377 -38.50 -0.13 -1.05
C VAL A 377 -38.12 1.34 -1.31
N PRO A 378 -37.57 1.71 -2.48
CA PRO A 378 -37.35 3.10 -2.84
C PRO A 378 -38.67 3.90 -2.87
N PRO A 379 -38.71 5.13 -2.33
CA PRO A 379 -39.96 5.91 -2.23
C PRO A 379 -40.61 6.20 -3.59
N ASN A 380 -39.83 6.20 -4.68
CA ASN A 380 -40.34 6.44 -6.03
C ASN A 380 -41.03 5.20 -6.63
N GLU A 381 -40.72 4.01 -6.13
CA GLU A 381 -41.30 2.74 -6.61
C GLU A 381 -42.44 2.25 -5.71
N ALA A 382 -42.50 2.74 -4.46
CA ALA A 382 -43.55 2.38 -3.49
C ALA A 382 -44.98 2.55 -4.04
N PRO A 383 -45.36 3.66 -4.72
CA PRO A 383 -46.73 3.81 -5.21
C PRO A 383 -47.11 2.77 -6.28
N ALA A 384 -46.16 2.40 -7.14
CA ALA A 384 -46.39 1.40 -8.18
C ALA A 384 -46.50 -0.02 -7.58
N LEU A 385 -45.69 -0.32 -6.56
CA LEU A 385 -45.77 -1.59 -5.84
C LEU A 385 -47.05 -1.69 -5.02
N ASP A 386 -47.48 -0.61 -4.36
CA ASP A 386 -48.74 -0.57 -3.60
C ASP A 386 -49.95 -0.82 -4.51
N GLN A 387 -49.95 -0.29 -5.73
CA GLN A 387 -50.97 -0.58 -6.73
C GLN A 387 -51.03 -2.08 -7.07
N VAL A 388 -49.89 -2.70 -7.38
CA VAL A 388 -49.81 -4.12 -7.73
C VAL A 388 -50.17 -5.02 -6.53
N LEU A 389 -49.76 -4.63 -5.32
CA LEU A 389 -50.12 -5.33 -4.09
C LEU A 389 -51.63 -5.27 -3.82
N GLY A 390 -52.28 -4.15 -4.16
CA GLY A 390 -53.73 -3.98 -4.12
C GLY A 390 -54.44 -4.84 -5.16
N GLU A 391 -53.97 -4.84 -6.42
CA GLU A 391 -54.53 -5.65 -7.51
C GLU A 391 -54.43 -7.15 -7.24
N LEU A 392 -53.29 -7.60 -6.70
CA LEU A 392 -53.05 -9.00 -6.36
C LEU A 392 -53.59 -9.41 -4.97
N HIS A 393 -54.18 -8.47 -4.22
CA HIS A 393 -54.75 -8.68 -2.89
C HIS A 393 -53.77 -9.34 -1.88
N LEU A 394 -52.48 -9.02 -1.96
CA LEU A 394 -51.40 -9.71 -1.22
C LEU A 394 -51.22 -9.22 0.24
N THR A 395 -52.15 -8.41 0.76
CA THR A 395 -52.03 -7.80 2.08
C THR A 395 -52.55 -8.73 3.18
N GLY A 396 -51.63 -9.37 3.92
CA GLY A 396 -51.96 -10.21 5.08
C GLY A 396 -51.95 -11.72 4.84
N ASP A 397 -51.56 -12.17 3.65
CA ASP A 397 -51.47 -13.59 3.30
C ASP A 397 -50.23 -14.30 3.87
N SER A 398 -50.33 -15.63 4.01
CA SER A 398 -49.16 -16.49 4.29
C SER A 398 -48.12 -16.36 3.18
N THR A 399 -46.82 -16.34 3.53
CA THR A 399 -45.71 -16.16 2.59
C THR A 399 -45.75 -17.16 1.43
N GLU A 400 -46.18 -18.39 1.69
CA GLU A 400 -46.29 -19.43 0.68
C GLU A 400 -47.41 -19.16 -0.34
N HIS A 401 -48.53 -18.62 0.12
CA HIS A 401 -49.63 -18.20 -0.75
C HIS A 401 -49.21 -17.02 -1.63
N ALA A 402 -48.58 -16.00 -1.03
CA ALA A 402 -48.09 -14.84 -1.75
C ALA A 402 -47.09 -15.21 -2.86
N LEU A 403 -46.15 -16.11 -2.58
CA LEU A 403 -45.18 -16.60 -3.58
C LEU A 403 -45.85 -17.34 -4.74
N ARG A 404 -46.89 -18.16 -4.46
CA ARG A 404 -47.65 -18.85 -5.50
C ARG A 404 -48.41 -17.87 -6.39
N THR A 405 -49.08 -16.89 -5.80
CA THR A 405 -49.82 -15.85 -6.53
C THR A 405 -48.90 -15.03 -7.42
N LEU A 406 -47.76 -14.55 -6.89
CA LEU A 406 -46.75 -13.82 -7.67
C LEU A 406 -46.18 -14.65 -8.82
N ARG A 407 -45.86 -15.92 -8.59
CA ARG A 407 -45.38 -16.83 -9.64
C ARG A 407 -46.39 -16.95 -10.78
N SER A 408 -47.67 -17.08 -10.44
CA SER A 408 -48.74 -17.19 -11.43
C SER A 408 -48.97 -15.90 -12.23
N PHE A 409 -48.74 -14.74 -11.61
CA PHE A 409 -48.84 -13.42 -12.24
C PHE A 409 -47.75 -13.25 -13.31
N PHE A 410 -46.49 -13.52 -12.97
CA PHE A 410 -45.39 -13.43 -13.93
C PHE A 410 -45.48 -14.46 -15.07
N GLN A 411 -46.14 -15.60 -14.85
CA GLN A 411 -46.35 -16.60 -15.89
C GLN A 411 -47.47 -16.24 -16.88
N ARG A 412 -48.47 -15.45 -16.45
CA ARG A 412 -49.64 -15.10 -17.26
C ARG A 412 -49.48 -13.78 -17.99
N GLU A 413 -49.01 -12.75 -17.28
CA GLU A 413 -49.01 -11.38 -17.79
C GLU A 413 -47.73 -11.00 -18.53
N PHE A 414 -46.68 -11.83 -18.46
CA PHE A 414 -45.38 -11.55 -19.06
C PHE A 414 -44.97 -12.64 -20.04
N SER A 415 -44.39 -12.23 -21.17
CA SER A 415 -43.79 -13.14 -22.15
C SER A 415 -42.29 -12.86 -22.28
N TYR A 416 -41.49 -13.92 -22.27
CA TYR A 416 -40.06 -13.81 -22.52
C TYR A 416 -39.81 -13.90 -24.03
N ARG A 417 -39.25 -12.83 -24.61
CA ARG A 417 -38.70 -12.85 -25.97
C ARG A 417 -37.18 -12.93 -25.90
N THR A 418 -36.60 -13.83 -26.68
CA THR A 418 -35.16 -14.07 -26.76
C THR A 418 -34.47 -13.19 -27.77
#